data_AF-A0A1V4V0S8-F1
#
_entry.id   AF-A0A1V4V0S8-F1
#
_cell.length_a   1.000
_cell.length_b   1.000
_cell.length_c   1.000
_cell.angle_alpha   90.00
_cell.angle_beta   90.00
_cell.angle_gamma   90.00
#
_symmetry.space_group_name_H-M   'P 1'
#
loop_
_entity.id
_entity.type
_entity.pdbx_description
1 polymer ?
#
loop_
_entity_poly.entity_id
_entity_poly.type
_entity_poly.pdbx_seq_one_letter_code
_entity_poly.pdbx_strand_id
1 'polypeptide(L)'
;MNSSFALSAKLSELDEKINQLTQKIVEIEDKNAKIQGKKTSLRISKIEDILKESGGSQSFKQLQSDLGLSPSQFTYLLRRLDTRYIEVKRCPGSQRGEKMLILK
;
A
#
# COMPACT_ATOMS: atom_id res chain seq x y z
N MET A 1 51.79 -14.68 -20.53
CA MET A 1 50.77 -13.64 -20.25
C MET A 1 50.16 -13.95 -18.89
N ASN A 2 50.18 -12.98 -17.97
CA ASN A 2 49.96 -13.18 -16.53
C ASN A 2 48.48 -13.47 -16.21
N SER A 3 48.16 -14.70 -15.77
CA SER A 3 46.79 -15.13 -15.43
C SER A 3 46.13 -14.27 -14.35
N SER A 4 46.93 -13.67 -13.46
CA SER A 4 46.48 -12.72 -12.44
C SER A 4 45.82 -11.47 -13.03
N PHE A 5 46.33 -10.94 -14.15
CA PHE A 5 45.76 -9.76 -14.81
C PHE A 5 44.39 -10.07 -15.44
N ALA A 6 44.26 -11.25 -16.06
CA ALA A 6 43.00 -11.70 -16.64
C ALA A 6 41.92 -11.97 -15.57
N LEU A 7 42.32 -12.47 -14.40
CA LEU A 7 41.42 -12.64 -13.26
C LEU A 7 41.00 -11.27 -12.68
N SER A 8 41.93 -10.33 -12.56
CA SER A 8 41.63 -8.96 -12.10
C SER A 8 40.64 -8.25 -13.01
N ALA A 9 40.80 -8.37 -14.34
CA ALA A 9 39.87 -7.77 -15.30
C ALA A 9 38.46 -8.36 -15.18
N LYS A 10 38.35 -9.68 -15.01
CA LYS A 10 37.06 -10.36 -14.79
C LYS A 10 36.39 -9.96 -13.48
N LEU A 11 37.17 -9.75 -12.41
CA LEU A 11 36.67 -9.25 -11.13
C LEU A 11 36.08 -7.85 -11.27
N SER A 12 36.80 -6.92 -11.92
CA SER A 12 36.28 -5.57 -12.17
C SER A 12 35.00 -5.59 -13.02
N GLU A 13 34.92 -6.43 -14.05
CA GLU A 13 33.71 -6.56 -14.86
C GLU A 13 32.51 -7.11 -14.06
N LEU A 14 32.75 -8.03 -13.13
CA LEU A 14 31.72 -8.54 -12.23
C LEU A 14 31.27 -7.48 -11.24
N ASP A 15 32.19 -6.70 -10.67
CA ASP A 15 31.85 -5.60 -9.77
C ASP A 15 31.00 -4.53 -10.47
N GLU A 16 31.33 -4.18 -11.72
CA GLU A 16 30.51 -3.27 -12.53
C GLU A 16 29.10 -3.83 -12.77
N LYS A 17 28.98 -5.12 -13.09
CA LYS A 17 27.69 -5.78 -13.26
C LYS A 17 26.87 -5.80 -11.97
N ILE A 18 27.50 -6.07 -10.83
CA ILE A 18 26.86 -6.04 -9.51
C ILE A 18 26.34 -4.63 -9.22
N ASN A 19 27.14 -3.59 -9.46
CA ASN A 19 26.73 -2.21 -9.24
C ASN A 19 25.53 -1.82 -10.12
N GLN A 20 25.55 -2.21 -11.39
CA GLN A 20 24.42 -1.98 -12.31
C GLN A 20 23.14 -2.70 -11.87
N LEU A 21 23.25 -3.93 -11.34
CA LEU A 21 22.10 -4.68 -10.83
C LEU A 21 21.54 -4.04 -9.56
N THR A 22 22.40 -3.65 -8.63
CA THR A 22 22.00 -2.93 -7.40
C THR A 22 21.24 -1.65 -7.73
N GLN A 23 21.74 -0.85 -8.69
CA GLN A 23 21.06 0.36 -9.15
C GLN A 23 19.66 0.06 -9.70
N LYS A 24 19.52 -0.98 -10.52
CA LYS A 24 18.22 -1.39 -11.07
C LYS A 24 17.24 -1.86 -9.99
N ILE A 25 17.73 -2.55 -8.97
CA ILE A 25 16.90 -2.98 -7.83
C ILE A 25 16.32 -1.75 -7.12
N VAL A 26 17.17 -0.78 -6.76
CA VAL A 26 16.73 0.46 -6.10
C VAL A 26 15.68 1.20 -6.93
N GLU A 27 15.90 1.33 -8.24
CA GLU A 27 14.92 1.99 -9.12
C GLU A 27 13.57 1.25 -9.18
N ILE A 28 13.58 -0.09 -9.18
CA ILE A 28 12.37 -0.90 -9.19
C ILE A 28 11.63 -0.75 -7.85
N GLU A 29 12.35 -0.76 -6.74
CA GLU A 29 11.79 -0.55 -5.40
C GLU A 29 11.14 0.82 -5.28
N ASP A 30 11.79 1.88 -5.77
CA ASP A 30 11.25 3.24 -5.81
C ASP A 30 9.98 3.35 -6.67
N LYS A 31 9.99 2.74 -7.87
CA LYS A 31 8.82 2.70 -8.75
C LYS A 31 7.67 1.96 -8.07
N ASN A 32 7.94 0.83 -7.42
CA ASN A 32 6.95 0.06 -6.69
C ASN A 32 6.36 0.84 -5.52
N ALA A 33 7.20 1.53 -4.73
CA ALA A 33 6.75 2.39 -3.64
C ALA A 33 5.83 3.52 -4.13
N LYS A 34 6.19 4.18 -5.24
CA LYS A 34 5.36 5.22 -5.88
C LYS A 34 4.01 4.66 -6.36
N ILE A 35 4.00 3.49 -6.99
CA ILE A 35 2.76 2.83 -7.44
C ILE A 35 1.87 2.45 -6.26
N GLN A 36 2.44 1.88 -5.19
CA GLN A 36 1.70 1.54 -3.98
C GLN A 36 1.11 2.78 -3.30
N GLY A 37 1.85 3.89 -3.26
CA GLY A 37 1.36 5.18 -2.78
C GLY A 37 0.14 5.66 -3.56
N LYS A 38 0.22 5.70 -4.90
CA LYS A 38 -0.89 6.10 -5.79
C LYS A 38 -2.12 5.18 -5.66
N LYS A 39 -1.91 3.87 -5.56
CA LYS A 39 -3.02 2.92 -5.33
C LYS A 39 -3.69 3.16 -3.98
N THR A 40 -2.92 3.50 -2.96
CA THR A 40 -3.44 3.78 -1.63
C THR A 40 -4.27 5.07 -1.63
N SER A 41 -3.76 6.15 -2.22
CA SER A 41 -4.50 7.42 -2.32
C SER A 41 -5.81 7.27 -3.10
N LEU A 42 -5.79 6.52 -4.21
CA LEU A 42 -7.01 6.24 -4.98
C LEU A 42 -8.06 5.48 -4.16
N ARG A 43 -7.64 4.47 -3.39
CA ARG A 43 -8.57 3.71 -2.54
C ARG A 43 -9.11 4.55 -1.38
N ILE A 44 -8.33 5.50 -0.84
CA ILE A 44 -8.81 6.45 0.18
C ILE A 44 -9.89 7.36 -0.42
N SER A 45 -9.64 7.95 -1.59
CA SER A 45 -10.65 8.77 -2.29
C SER A 45 -11.94 7.98 -2.53
N LYS A 46 -11.82 6.72 -2.96
CA LYS A 46 -12.98 5.86 -3.18
C LYS A 46 -13.77 5.57 -1.90
N ILE A 47 -13.10 5.48 -0.74
CA ILE A 47 -13.79 5.35 0.56
C ILE A 47 -14.58 6.63 0.87
N GLU A 48 -14.00 7.80 0.65
CA GLU A 48 -14.69 9.07 0.88
C GLU A 48 -15.92 9.20 -0.02
N ASP A 49 -15.81 8.79 -1.28
CA ASP A 49 -16.92 8.80 -2.23
C ASP A 49 -18.05 7.85 -1.79
N ILE A 50 -17.71 6.59 -1.43
CA ILE A 50 -18.68 5.62 -0.90
C ILE A 50 -19.35 6.16 0.37
N LEU A 51 -18.59 6.76 1.28
CA LEU A 51 -19.15 7.33 2.51
C LEU A 51 -20.08 8.51 2.24
N LYS A 52 -19.78 9.36 1.25
CA LYS A 52 -20.68 10.45 0.84
C LYS A 52 -21.96 9.92 0.22
N GLU A 53 -21.87 8.92 -0.66
CA GLU A 53 -23.02 8.29 -1.31
C GLU A 53 -23.92 7.54 -0.31
N SER A 54 -23.34 6.91 0.72
CA SER A 54 -24.06 6.13 1.72
C SER A 54 -24.62 6.95 2.90
N GLY A 55 -24.63 8.28 2.81
CA GLY A 55 -25.17 9.14 3.86
C GLY A 55 -24.24 9.37 5.06
N GLY A 56 -22.94 9.24 4.85
CA GLY A 56 -21.90 9.58 5.82
C GLY A 56 -21.42 8.41 6.70
N SER A 57 -21.95 7.19 6.54
CA SER A 57 -21.46 6.04 7.30
C SER A 57 -21.55 4.72 6.53
N GLN A 58 -20.60 3.82 6.76
CA GLN A 58 -20.60 2.49 6.15
C GLN A 58 -19.85 1.46 7.00
N SER A 59 -20.32 0.20 7.01
CA SER A 59 -19.69 -0.87 7.77
C SER A 59 -18.35 -1.32 7.17
N PHE A 60 -17.46 -1.86 8.00
CA PHE A 60 -16.17 -2.37 7.55
C PHE A 60 -16.32 -3.52 6.56
N LYS A 61 -17.30 -4.41 6.75
CA LYS A 61 -17.53 -5.53 5.84
C LYS A 61 -18.02 -5.06 4.48
N GLN A 62 -18.94 -4.09 4.46
CA GLN A 62 -19.46 -3.55 3.21
C GLN A 62 -18.35 -2.82 2.45
N LEU A 63 -17.59 -1.96 3.12
CA LEU A 63 -16.43 -1.29 2.52
C LEU A 63 -15.37 -2.26 2.01
N GLN A 64 -15.10 -3.35 2.75
CA GLN A 64 -14.19 -4.41 2.29
C GLN A 64 -14.69 -5.06 0.99
N SER A 65 -15.98 -5.36 0.92
CA SER A 65 -16.62 -5.94 -0.26
C SER A 65 -16.60 -4.98 -1.46
N ASP A 66 -17.02 -3.73 -1.26
CA ASP A 66 -17.12 -2.71 -2.31
C ASP A 66 -15.76 -2.33 -2.92
N LEU A 67 -14.70 -2.44 -2.11
CA LEU A 67 -13.32 -2.19 -2.54
C LEU A 67 -12.59 -3.47 -3.01
N GLY A 68 -13.20 -4.65 -2.82
CA GLY A 68 -12.57 -5.94 -3.13
C GLY A 68 -11.28 -6.19 -2.36
N LEU A 69 -11.20 -5.75 -1.10
CA LEU A 69 -9.97 -5.77 -0.30
C LEU A 69 -9.94 -6.95 0.67
N SER A 70 -8.76 -7.53 0.85
CA SER A 70 -8.54 -8.47 1.95
C SER A 70 -8.59 -7.74 3.31
N PRO A 71 -8.87 -8.46 4.41
CA PRO A 71 -8.90 -7.85 5.75
C PRO A 71 -7.61 -7.12 6.13
N SER A 72 -6.46 -7.64 5.72
CA SER A 72 -5.15 -7.04 5.97
C SER A 72 -4.93 -5.75 5.16
N GLN A 73 -5.29 -5.75 3.88
CA GLN A 73 -5.21 -4.56 3.03
C GLN A 73 -6.14 -3.45 3.52
N PHE A 74 -7.34 -3.81 3.95
CA PHE A 74 -8.29 -2.87 4.52
C PHE A 74 -7.76 -2.28 5.83
N THR A 75 -7.24 -3.11 6.74
CA THR A 75 -6.62 -2.64 8.00
C THR A 75 -5.45 -1.70 7.76
N TYR A 76 -4.60 -2.00 6.78
CA TYR A 76 -3.50 -1.13 6.38
C TYR A 76 -4.01 0.23 5.88
N LEU A 77 -5.08 0.22 5.10
CA LEU A 77 -5.68 1.42 4.54
C LEU A 77 -6.31 2.30 5.63
N LEU A 78 -7.02 1.69 6.58
CA LEU A 78 -7.60 2.40 7.73
C LEU A 78 -6.56 3.20 8.52
N ARG A 79 -5.33 2.68 8.65
CA ARG A 79 -4.22 3.40 9.33
C ARG A 79 -3.74 4.64 8.59
N ARG A 80 -4.11 4.79 7.30
CA ARG A 80 -3.73 5.92 6.44
C ARG A 80 -4.89 6.86 6.16
N LEU A 81 -6.09 6.58 6.69
CA LEU A 81 -7.21 7.50 6.64
C LEU A 81 -6.97 8.71 7.54
N ASP A 82 -7.48 9.86 7.14
CA ASP A 82 -7.44 11.06 7.98
C ASP A 82 -8.48 10.96 9.10
N THR A 83 -8.00 10.78 10.34
CA THR A 83 -8.82 10.68 11.54
C THR A 83 -9.49 12.00 11.94
N ARG A 84 -9.13 13.12 11.30
CA ARG A 84 -9.78 14.42 11.49
C ARG A 84 -11.19 14.43 10.94
N TYR A 85 -11.41 13.77 9.79
CA TYR A 85 -12.69 13.73 9.08
C TYR A 85 -13.39 12.39 9.19
N ILE A 86 -12.68 11.31 9.54
CA ILE A 86 -13.24 9.97 9.61
C ILE A 86 -13.13 9.44 11.05
N GLU A 87 -14.26 8.98 11.59
CA GLU A 87 -14.36 8.32 12.88
C GLU A 87 -14.68 6.83 12.71
N VAL A 88 -14.08 5.98 13.54
CA VAL A 88 -14.42 4.56 13.62
C VAL A 88 -15.32 4.34 14.82
N LYS A 89 -16.58 3.96 14.60
CA LYS A 89 -17.51 3.57 15.69
C LYS A 89 -17.87 2.09 15.60
N ARG A 90 -18.40 1.56 16.71
CA ARG A 90 -19.06 0.25 16.71
C ARG A 90 -20.45 0.38 16.11
N CYS A 91 -20.84 -0.54 15.24
CA CYS A 91 -22.18 -0.62 14.69
C CYS A 91 -23.17 -0.93 15.82
N PRO A 92 -24.15 -0.04 16.08
CA PRO A 92 -25.20 -0.31 17.06
C PRO A 92 -26.01 -1.55 16.63
N GLY A 93 -26.20 -2.51 17.54
CA GLY A 93 -27.03 -3.69 17.28
C GLY A 93 -26.35 -4.89 16.60
N SER A 94 -25.06 -4.81 16.26
CA SER A 94 -24.34 -5.96 15.69
C SER A 94 -23.90 -6.98 16.75
N GLN A 95 -24.19 -8.26 16.55
CA GLN A 95 -23.85 -9.36 17.48
C GLN A 95 -22.34 -9.59 17.67
N ARG A 96 -21.47 -8.99 16.85
CA ARG A 96 -20.05 -9.36 16.77
C ARG A 96 -19.08 -8.17 16.70
N GLY A 97 -19.38 -7.08 17.42
CA GLY A 97 -18.46 -5.95 17.58
C GLY A 97 -18.04 -5.31 16.25
N GLU A 98 -18.94 -5.32 15.25
CA GLU A 98 -18.68 -4.79 13.93
C GLU A 98 -18.40 -3.30 14.01
N LYS A 99 -17.47 -2.82 13.19
CA LYS A 99 -17.07 -1.42 13.15
C LYS A 99 -17.57 -0.78 11.86
N MET A 100 -17.82 0.51 11.93
CA MET A 100 -18.18 1.35 10.79
C MET A 100 -17.30 2.59 10.75
N LEU A 101 -17.05 3.06 9.53
CA LEU A 101 -16.51 4.38 9.29
C LEU A 101 -17.65 5.37 9.22
N ILE A 102 -17.46 6.52 9.86
CA ILE A 102 -18.41 7.63 9.90
C ILE A 102 -17.64 8.88 9.50
N LEU A 103 -18.17 9.64 8.56
CA LEU A 103 -17.72 10.97 8.23
C LEU A 103 -18.17 11.92 9.36
N LYS A 104 -17.23 12.68 9.92
CA LYS A 104 -17.50 13.71 10.94
C LYS A 104 -18.12 14.96 10.33
#